data_AF-A0A8T5NXL9-F1
#
_entry.id   AF-A0A8T5NXL9-F1
#
_cell.length_a   1.000
_cell.length_b   1.000
_cell.length_c   1.000
_cell.angle_alpha   90.00
_cell.angle_beta   90.00
_cell.angle_gamma   90.00
#
_symmetry.space_group_name_H-M   'P 1'
#
loop_
_entity.id
_entity.type
_entity.pdbx_description
1 polymer ?
#
loop_
_entity_poly.entity_id
_entity_poly.type
_entity_poly.pdbx_seq_one_letter_code
_entity_poly.pdbx_strand_id
1 'polypeptide(L)'
;MKKLFEYSNFWLIWLECAGDPEGTSLFKIQEEWKITTNYLYHKEKGLGKSLLKNMIEQGYMQNGKKGPTAKFDWIPSYVLEKHKLTDQSGWSLNSFIIEKMPAMQKFIEHNHTILFDRVLLKKLYRNDLSTIKSSGSTIFDDIRLFVFVSNMMPFCKKYGADIVTRMLFTMLSFYSEKDLLSYFNTLRQKISEENIPTVIENEGELVRVLYTMESQKKQA
;
A
#
# COMPACT_ATOMS: atom_id res chain seq x y z
N MET A 1 12.88 13.91 -16.15
CA MET A 1 13.65 13.03 -15.25
C MET A 1 12.67 12.01 -14.66
N LYS A 2 13.01 10.73 -14.64
CA LYS A 2 12.12 9.66 -14.14
C LYS A 2 11.85 9.87 -12.64
N LYS A 3 10.61 9.70 -12.15
CA LYS A 3 10.32 9.81 -10.71
C LYS A 3 10.98 8.66 -9.94
N LEU A 4 11.39 8.90 -8.69
CA LEU A 4 12.14 7.88 -7.93
C LEU A 4 11.35 6.58 -7.73
N PHE A 5 10.04 6.67 -7.50
CA PHE A 5 9.20 5.49 -7.34
C PHE A 5 8.99 4.67 -8.62
N GLU A 6 9.45 5.14 -9.77
CA GLU A 6 9.46 4.37 -11.02
C GLU A 6 10.73 3.51 -11.17
N TYR A 7 11.71 3.65 -10.27
CA TYR A 7 12.85 2.73 -10.20
C TYR A 7 12.43 1.50 -9.40
N SER A 8 12.59 0.32 -9.98
CA SER A 8 12.11 -0.94 -9.40
C SER A 8 12.66 -1.21 -8.00
N ASN A 9 13.87 -0.74 -7.71
CA ASN A 9 14.51 -0.88 -6.40
C ASN A 9 13.96 0.08 -5.33
N PHE A 10 13.23 1.13 -5.71
CA PHE A 10 12.65 2.09 -4.76
C PHE A 10 11.73 1.37 -3.78
N TRP A 11 10.82 0.55 -4.30
CA TRP A 11 9.83 -0.16 -3.48
C TRP A 11 10.47 -1.18 -2.58
N LEU A 12 11.55 -1.82 -3.03
CA LEU A 12 12.32 -2.74 -2.21
C LEU A 12 12.89 -2.03 -0.98
N ILE A 13 13.61 -0.93 -1.19
CA ILE A 13 14.25 -0.19 -0.12
C ILE A 13 13.20 0.42 0.81
N TRP A 14 12.18 1.05 0.25
CA TRP A 14 11.17 1.74 1.04
C TRP A 14 10.35 0.78 1.90
N LEU A 15 9.82 -0.30 1.31
CA LEU A 15 9.01 -1.29 2.04
C LEU A 15 9.81 -1.98 3.15
N GLU A 16 11.09 -2.27 2.91
CA GLU A 16 12.00 -2.87 3.89
C GLU A 16 12.27 -1.97 5.11
N CYS A 17 12.14 -0.65 4.93
CA CYS A 17 12.32 0.33 6.00
C CYS A 17 10.99 0.83 6.58
N ALA A 18 9.86 0.59 5.91
CA ALA A 18 8.56 1.09 6.32
C ALA A 18 8.01 0.40 7.57
N GLY A 19 8.45 -0.82 7.87
CA GLY A 19 8.07 -1.54 9.08
C GLY A 19 9.02 -1.35 10.28
N ASP A 20 10.17 -0.70 10.09
CA ASP A 20 11.21 -0.59 11.12
C ASP A 20 11.44 0.88 11.55
N PRO A 21 10.89 1.32 12.70
CA PRO A 21 10.98 2.70 13.16
C PRO A 21 12.39 3.08 13.64
N GLU A 22 13.22 2.10 14.00
CA GLU A 22 14.61 2.33 14.42
C GLU A 22 15.55 2.39 13.21
N GLY A 23 15.11 1.84 12.09
CA GLY A 23 15.79 1.85 10.79
C GLY A 23 16.46 0.52 10.46
N THR A 24 16.50 0.21 9.17
CA THR A 24 17.06 -1.04 8.68
C THR A 24 18.51 -0.82 8.23
N SER A 25 19.46 -1.61 8.73
CA SER A 25 20.86 -1.49 8.30
C SER A 25 21.01 -1.79 6.81
N LEU A 26 21.92 -1.08 6.14
CA LEU A 26 22.14 -1.23 4.70
C LEU A 26 22.57 -2.65 4.32
N PHE A 27 23.36 -3.31 5.17
CA PHE A 27 23.75 -4.70 5.01
C PHE A 27 22.52 -5.63 5.01
N LYS A 28 21.59 -5.44 5.95
CA LYS A 28 20.36 -6.24 6.04
C LYS A 28 19.47 -6.02 4.82
N ILE A 29 19.36 -4.79 4.33
CA ILE A 29 18.67 -4.50 3.06
C ILE A 29 19.36 -5.30 1.93
N GLN A 30 20.69 -5.26 1.81
CA GLN A 30 21.38 -5.97 0.72
C GLN A 30 21.20 -7.48 0.75
N GLU A 31 21.34 -8.07 1.94
CA GLU A 31 21.15 -9.51 2.17
C GLU A 31 19.74 -9.94 1.78
N GLU A 32 18.73 -9.22 2.26
CA GLU A 32 17.32 -9.58 2.09
C GLU A 32 16.86 -9.47 0.63
N TRP A 33 17.35 -8.46 -0.07
CA TRP A 33 17.02 -8.24 -1.48
C TRP A 33 17.94 -9.00 -2.44
N LYS A 34 18.85 -9.83 -1.92
CA LYS A 34 19.89 -10.52 -2.70
C LYS A 34 20.61 -9.58 -3.66
N ILE A 35 20.85 -8.35 -3.19
CA ILE A 35 21.48 -7.30 -3.97
C ILE A 35 22.98 -7.60 -4.01
N THR A 36 23.43 -8.23 -5.10
CA THR A 36 24.83 -8.65 -5.30
C THR A 36 25.75 -7.49 -5.69
N THR A 37 25.18 -6.39 -6.16
CA THR A 37 25.86 -5.16 -6.59
C THR A 37 25.50 -4.02 -5.64
N ASN A 38 26.44 -3.14 -5.32
CA ASN A 38 26.29 -2.10 -4.29
C ASN A 38 25.28 -0.97 -4.69
N TYR A 39 24.05 -1.26 -5.15
CA TYR A 39 23.07 -0.27 -5.65
C TYR A 39 22.66 0.81 -4.63
N LEU A 40 22.84 0.56 -3.34
CA LEU A 40 22.69 1.56 -2.28
C LEU A 40 23.78 2.66 -2.36
N TYR A 41 24.89 2.39 -3.06
CA TYR A 41 26.07 3.24 -3.19
C TYR A 41 26.45 3.57 -4.63
N HIS A 42 26.07 2.76 -5.62
CA HIS A 42 26.35 3.00 -7.03
C HIS A 42 25.33 3.93 -7.67
N LYS A 43 25.79 4.74 -8.61
CA LYS A 43 24.93 5.62 -9.41
C LYS A 43 23.94 4.76 -10.21
N GLU A 44 22.65 4.96 -9.99
CA GLU A 44 21.66 4.45 -10.94
C GLU A 44 21.71 5.28 -12.23
N LYS A 45 21.54 4.62 -13.37
CA LYS A 45 21.60 5.26 -14.69
C LYS A 45 20.56 6.38 -14.75
N GLY A 46 21.03 7.62 -14.91
CA GLY A 46 20.16 8.81 -14.98
C GLY A 46 19.91 9.53 -13.64
N LEU A 47 20.40 9.02 -12.51
CA LEU A 47 20.19 9.63 -11.18
C LEU A 47 21.40 10.41 -10.63
N GLY A 48 22.59 10.25 -11.22
CA GLY A 48 23.82 10.97 -10.84
C GLY A 48 24.40 10.64 -9.45
N LYS A 49 23.60 10.07 -8.55
CA LYS A 49 23.92 9.58 -7.19
C LYS A 49 23.24 8.21 -6.97
N SER A 50 23.48 7.58 -5.82
CA SER A 50 22.77 6.35 -5.45
C SER A 50 21.27 6.61 -5.21
N LEU A 51 20.45 5.58 -5.39
CA LEU A 51 19.00 5.68 -5.20
C LEU A 51 18.65 6.09 -3.77
N LEU A 52 19.27 5.43 -2.78
CA LEU A 52 19.04 5.75 -1.36
C LEU A 52 19.33 7.22 -1.03
N LYS A 53 20.44 7.77 -1.55
CA LYS A 53 20.77 9.17 -1.33
C LYS A 53 19.72 10.09 -1.92
N ASN A 54 19.25 9.80 -3.14
CA ASN A 54 18.14 10.55 -3.74
C ASN A 54 16.84 10.39 -2.94
N MET A 55 16.55 9.20 -2.41
CA MET A 55 15.35 8.96 -1.58
C MET A 55 15.37 9.80 -0.30
N ILE A 56 16.53 9.93 0.35
CA ILE A 56 16.70 10.79 1.52
C ILE A 56 16.57 12.27 1.13
N GLU A 57 17.28 12.71 0.08
CA GLU A 57 17.26 14.11 -0.39
C GLU A 57 15.85 14.57 -0.82
N GLN A 58 15.06 13.67 -1.41
CA GLN A 58 13.67 13.96 -1.84
C GLN A 58 12.61 13.67 -0.77
N GLY A 59 13.02 13.29 0.45
CA GLY A 59 12.10 13.16 1.59
C GLY A 59 11.28 11.87 1.64
N TYR A 60 11.63 10.84 0.88
CA TYR A 60 11.00 9.51 0.97
C TYR A 60 11.51 8.70 2.17
N MET A 61 12.70 9.04 2.66
CA MET A 61 13.37 8.38 3.77
C MET A 61 14.08 9.40 4.66
N GLN A 62 14.51 8.96 5.84
CA GLN A 62 15.36 9.73 6.74
C GLN A 62 16.37 8.83 7.47
N ASN A 63 17.39 9.44 8.06
CA ASN A 63 18.35 8.71 8.88
C ASN A 63 17.72 8.37 10.24
N GLY A 64 17.54 7.07 10.51
CA GLY A 64 17.18 6.55 11.81
C GLY A 64 18.41 6.21 12.66
N LYS A 65 18.19 5.55 13.80
CA LYS A 65 19.26 5.18 14.74
C LYS A 65 20.15 4.05 14.20
N LYS A 66 19.55 3.05 13.56
CA LYS A 66 20.24 1.84 13.07
C LYS A 66 20.47 1.84 11.56
N GLY A 67 19.84 2.76 10.85
CA GLY A 67 19.87 2.85 9.39
C GLY A 67 18.76 3.76 8.86
N PRO A 68 18.54 3.80 7.54
CA PRO A 68 17.43 4.54 6.96
C PRO A 68 16.07 4.04 7.47
N THR A 69 15.15 4.98 7.65
CA THR A 69 13.74 4.77 8.01
C THR A 69 12.86 5.38 6.93
N ALA A 70 11.66 4.83 6.73
CA ALA A 70 10.70 5.39 5.78
C ALA A 70 10.06 6.66 6.33
N LYS A 71 9.81 7.62 5.44
CA LYS A 71 8.85 8.71 5.68
C LYS A 71 7.52 8.37 5.03
N PHE A 72 6.43 8.89 5.59
CA PHE A 72 5.06 8.65 5.13
C PHE A 72 4.39 9.90 4.54
N ASP A 73 4.91 11.10 4.82
CA ASP A 73 4.31 12.39 4.41
C ASP A 73 4.10 12.56 2.90
N TRP A 74 4.83 11.81 2.08
CA TRP A 74 4.73 11.86 0.61
C TRP A 74 3.59 10.99 0.05
N ILE A 75 3.05 10.06 0.85
CA ILE A 75 2.02 9.10 0.41
C ILE A 75 0.75 9.79 -0.09
N PRO A 76 0.20 10.82 0.61
CA PRO A 76 -1.00 11.51 0.10
C PRO A 76 -0.77 12.09 -1.29
N SER A 77 0.35 12.78 -1.51
CA SER A 77 0.72 13.33 -2.82
C SER A 77 0.88 12.26 -3.89
N TYR A 78 1.49 11.12 -3.55
CA TYR A 78 1.59 9.97 -4.45
C TYR A 78 0.23 9.39 -4.83
N VAL A 79 -0.68 9.25 -3.87
CA VAL A 79 -2.04 8.76 -4.10
C VAL A 79 -2.82 9.73 -4.98
N LEU A 80 -2.77 11.04 -4.70
CA LEU A 80 -3.41 12.06 -5.52
C LEU A 80 -2.93 12.00 -6.98
N GLU A 81 -1.64 11.78 -7.20
CA GLU A 81 -1.07 11.66 -8.54
C GLU A 81 -1.53 10.40 -9.28
N LYS A 82 -1.67 9.28 -8.57
CA LYS A 82 -2.11 8.00 -9.15
C LYS A 82 -3.60 7.99 -9.46
N HIS A 83 -4.41 8.65 -8.63
CA HIS A 83 -5.87 8.67 -8.71
C HIS A 83 -6.41 10.01 -9.20
N LYS A 84 -5.87 10.54 -10.30
CA LYS A 84 -6.32 11.81 -10.88
C LYS A 84 -7.82 11.79 -11.15
N LEU A 85 -8.48 12.91 -10.87
CA LEU A 85 -9.86 13.15 -11.27
C LEU A 85 -9.86 13.38 -12.78
N THR A 86 -10.44 12.45 -13.53
CA THR A 86 -10.50 12.53 -15.00
C THR A 86 -11.63 13.43 -15.50
N ASP A 87 -12.66 13.71 -14.69
CA ASP A 87 -13.78 14.59 -15.08
C ASP A 87 -14.24 15.50 -13.92
N GLN A 88 -14.63 16.73 -14.27
CA GLN A 88 -15.01 17.79 -13.31
C GLN A 88 -16.49 17.78 -12.89
N SER A 89 -17.32 16.82 -13.32
CA SER A 89 -18.78 16.92 -13.13
C SER A 89 -19.44 15.78 -12.34
N GLY A 90 -18.68 14.80 -11.83
CA GLY A 90 -19.26 13.67 -11.10
C GLY A 90 -18.35 13.10 -10.02
N TRP A 91 -18.97 12.45 -9.03
CA TRP A 91 -18.24 11.67 -8.03
C TRP A 91 -17.75 10.36 -8.64
N SER A 92 -16.50 10.00 -8.33
CA SER A 92 -15.85 8.80 -8.84
C SER A 92 -15.17 8.01 -7.71
N LEU A 93 -14.74 6.79 -8.00
CA LEU A 93 -13.92 6.01 -7.06
C LEU A 93 -12.62 6.75 -6.72
N ASN A 94 -12.04 7.49 -7.67
CA ASN A 94 -10.87 8.33 -7.42
C ASN A 94 -11.21 9.49 -6.47
N SER A 95 -12.39 10.11 -6.60
CA SER A 95 -12.86 11.14 -5.67
C SER A 95 -12.98 10.59 -4.24
N PHE A 96 -13.55 9.39 -4.09
CA PHE A 96 -13.63 8.70 -2.79
C PHE A 96 -12.26 8.41 -2.19
N ILE A 97 -11.33 7.88 -2.99
CA ILE A 97 -9.96 7.59 -2.55
C ILE A 97 -9.25 8.85 -2.04
N ILE A 98 -9.40 9.96 -2.78
CA ILE A 98 -8.82 11.26 -2.42
C ILE A 98 -9.45 11.78 -1.12
N GLU A 99 -10.78 11.76 -1.01
CA GLU A 99 -11.53 12.25 0.14
C GLU A 99 -11.13 11.53 1.43
N LYS A 100 -11.01 10.20 1.38
CA LYS A 100 -10.68 9.39 2.57
C LYS A 100 -9.17 9.28 2.84
N MET A 101 -8.32 9.87 2.00
CA MET A 101 -6.86 9.78 2.16
C MET A 101 -6.33 10.30 3.51
N PRO A 102 -6.86 11.40 4.11
CA PRO A 102 -6.38 11.84 5.42
C PRO A 102 -6.58 10.79 6.54
N ALA A 103 -7.72 10.08 6.53
CA ALA A 103 -7.98 8.99 7.47
C ALA A 103 -7.06 7.81 7.21
N MET A 104 -6.85 7.47 5.93
CA MET A 104 -5.91 6.42 5.52
C MET A 104 -4.46 6.74 5.90
N GLN A 105 -4.04 8.00 5.79
CA GLN A 105 -2.69 8.42 6.15
C GLN A 105 -2.43 8.20 7.64
N LYS A 106 -3.33 8.67 8.50
CA LYS A 106 -3.25 8.46 9.95
C LYS A 106 -3.21 6.97 10.29
N PHE A 107 -4.03 6.17 9.62
CA PHE A 107 -4.04 4.72 9.80
C PHE A 107 -2.70 4.07 9.43
N ILE A 108 -2.12 4.47 8.29
CA ILE A 108 -0.82 4.00 7.81
C ILE A 108 0.28 4.36 8.79
N GLU A 109 0.36 5.62 9.21
CA GLU A 109 1.38 6.09 10.17
C GLU A 109 1.25 5.40 11.52
N HIS A 110 0.03 5.21 12.01
CA HIS A 110 -0.20 4.58 13.31
C HIS A 110 0.16 3.09 13.30
N ASN A 111 -0.14 2.38 12.20
CA ASN A 111 0.01 0.92 12.12
C ASN A 111 1.17 0.47 11.22
N HIS A 112 2.11 1.36 10.86
CA HIS A 112 3.16 1.07 9.87
C HIS A 112 3.99 -0.18 10.20
N THR A 113 4.31 -0.40 11.48
CA THR A 113 5.07 -1.58 11.93
C THR A 113 4.35 -2.91 11.66
N ILE A 114 3.01 -2.89 11.61
CA ILE A 114 2.18 -4.05 11.30
C ILE A 114 1.93 -4.15 9.80
N LEU A 115 1.54 -3.04 9.17
CA LEU A 115 1.20 -2.96 7.74
C LEU A 115 2.41 -3.29 6.85
N PHE A 116 3.61 -2.91 7.29
CA PHE A 116 4.85 -3.15 6.55
C PHE A 116 5.77 -4.14 7.29
N ASP A 117 5.19 -5.01 8.13
CA ASP A 117 5.94 -6.10 8.74
C ASP A 117 6.62 -6.95 7.66
N ARG A 118 7.92 -7.18 7.79
CA ARG A 118 8.73 -7.84 6.77
C ARG A 118 8.23 -9.24 6.44
N VAL A 119 7.93 -10.03 7.47
CA VAL A 119 7.50 -11.42 7.29
C VAL A 119 6.18 -11.44 6.54
N LEU A 120 5.28 -10.53 6.90
CA LEU A 120 4.00 -10.34 6.27
C LEU A 120 4.12 -9.87 4.81
N LEU A 121 4.97 -8.88 4.52
CA LEU A 121 5.22 -8.41 3.16
C LEU A 121 5.84 -9.50 2.28
N LYS A 122 6.83 -10.25 2.78
CA LYS A 122 7.39 -11.39 2.05
C LYS A 122 6.30 -12.40 1.70
N LYS A 123 5.38 -12.68 2.62
CA LYS A 123 4.25 -13.58 2.33
C LYS A 123 3.30 -12.99 1.28
N LEU A 124 2.93 -11.72 1.43
CA LEU A 124 2.07 -11.00 0.47
C LEU A 124 2.64 -11.13 -0.95
N TYR A 125 3.93 -10.92 -1.12
CA TYR A 125 4.60 -11.00 -2.43
C TYR A 125 5.16 -12.40 -2.74
N ARG A 126 4.68 -13.46 -2.07
CA ARG A 126 5.06 -14.86 -2.30
C ARG A 126 6.57 -15.13 -2.28
N ASN A 127 7.30 -14.33 -1.50
CA ASN A 127 8.76 -14.33 -1.40
C ASN A 127 9.47 -14.07 -2.74
N ASP A 128 8.78 -13.47 -3.71
CA ASP A 128 9.32 -13.11 -5.01
C ASP A 128 9.64 -11.61 -5.08
N LEU A 129 10.95 -11.33 -5.14
CA LEU A 129 11.48 -9.97 -5.27
C LEU A 129 11.09 -9.32 -6.59
N SER A 130 10.85 -10.12 -7.64
CA SER A 130 10.42 -9.64 -8.95
C SER A 130 9.02 -9.04 -8.88
N THR A 131 8.11 -9.68 -8.12
CA THR A 131 6.78 -9.18 -7.85
C THR A 131 6.82 -7.87 -7.06
N ILE A 132 7.73 -7.72 -6.09
CA ILE A 132 7.86 -6.45 -5.36
C ILE A 132 8.36 -5.33 -6.28
N LYS A 133 9.32 -5.63 -7.16
CA LYS A 133 9.84 -4.69 -8.16
C LYS A 133 8.76 -4.19 -9.12
N SER A 134 7.86 -5.08 -9.56
CA SER A 134 6.80 -4.75 -10.53
C SER A 134 5.56 -4.14 -9.87
N SER A 135 5.20 -4.59 -8.67
CA SER A 135 3.91 -4.32 -8.05
C SER A 135 3.98 -3.70 -6.64
N GLY A 136 5.17 -3.39 -6.12
CA GLY A 136 5.33 -2.77 -4.79
C GLY A 136 4.57 -1.45 -4.64
N SER A 137 4.35 -0.74 -5.75
CA SER A 137 3.57 0.50 -5.84
C SER A 137 2.07 0.34 -5.55
N THR A 138 1.56 -0.90 -5.50
CA THR A 138 0.16 -1.20 -5.22
C THR A 138 -0.09 -1.51 -3.74
N ILE A 139 0.92 -1.48 -2.88
CA ILE A 139 0.74 -1.72 -1.43
C ILE A 139 -0.32 -0.82 -0.80
N PHE A 140 -0.42 0.44 -1.24
CA PHE A 140 -1.43 1.38 -0.75
C PHE A 140 -2.83 1.05 -1.25
N ASP A 141 -2.95 0.48 -2.46
CA ASP A 141 -4.22 -0.10 -2.94
C ASP A 141 -4.64 -1.28 -2.09
N ASP A 142 -3.69 -2.17 -1.76
CA ASP A 142 -3.94 -3.35 -0.92
C ASP A 142 -4.41 -2.95 0.49
N ILE A 143 -3.76 -1.96 1.10
CA ILE A 143 -4.15 -1.42 2.42
C ILE A 143 -5.53 -0.75 2.36
N ARG A 144 -5.84 0.00 1.29
CA ARG A 144 -7.18 0.58 1.11
C ARG A 144 -8.25 -0.49 0.94
N LEU A 145 -7.95 -1.53 0.17
CA LEU A 145 -8.86 -2.64 -0.03
C LEU A 145 -9.14 -3.37 1.29
N PHE A 146 -8.12 -3.58 2.12
CA PHE A 146 -8.27 -4.11 3.47
C PHE A 146 -9.25 -3.28 4.32
N VAL A 147 -9.07 -1.96 4.34
CA VAL A 147 -9.94 -1.03 5.09
C VAL A 147 -11.36 -1.07 4.54
N PHE A 148 -11.52 -1.01 3.23
CA PHE A 148 -12.81 -1.04 2.55
C PHE A 148 -13.59 -2.32 2.88
N VAL A 149 -12.96 -3.49 2.74
CA VAL A 149 -13.61 -4.78 3.03
C VAL A 149 -13.95 -4.90 4.52
N SER A 150 -13.15 -4.33 5.41
CA SER A 150 -13.46 -4.28 6.85
C SER A 150 -14.66 -3.38 7.14
N ASN A 151 -14.80 -2.25 6.44
CA ASN A 151 -15.97 -1.37 6.51
C ASN A 151 -17.23 -1.98 5.88
N MET A 152 -17.10 -2.90 4.91
CA MET A 152 -18.25 -3.60 4.33
C MET A 152 -18.87 -4.65 5.27
N MET A 153 -18.08 -5.24 6.18
CA MET A 153 -18.53 -6.36 7.00
C MET A 153 -19.78 -6.07 7.85
N PRO A 154 -19.91 -4.92 8.54
CA PRO A 154 -21.11 -4.59 9.29
C PRO A 154 -22.37 -4.55 8.42
N PHE A 155 -22.27 -4.01 7.20
CA PHE A 155 -23.38 -3.98 6.25
C PHE A 155 -23.74 -5.39 5.78
N CYS A 156 -22.76 -6.22 5.41
CA CYS A 156 -23.02 -7.61 5.04
C CYS A 156 -23.73 -8.38 6.17
N LYS A 157 -23.29 -8.23 7.41
CA LYS A 157 -23.94 -8.84 8.60
C LYS A 157 -25.38 -8.38 8.76
N LYS A 158 -25.63 -7.06 8.63
CA LYS A 158 -26.99 -6.46 8.73
C LYS A 158 -27.98 -7.10 7.74
N TYR A 159 -27.52 -7.45 6.55
CA TYR A 159 -28.35 -8.02 5.48
C TYR A 159 -28.29 -9.55 5.38
N GLY A 160 -27.66 -10.25 6.33
CA GLY A 160 -27.47 -11.71 6.28
C GLY A 160 -26.62 -12.18 5.08
N ALA A 161 -25.78 -11.28 4.55
CA ALA A 161 -24.98 -11.45 3.36
C ALA A 161 -23.50 -11.77 3.68
N ASP A 162 -23.22 -12.41 4.81
CA ASP A 162 -21.86 -12.78 5.24
C ASP A 162 -21.11 -13.62 4.19
N ILE A 163 -21.84 -14.36 3.38
CA ILE A 163 -21.27 -15.16 2.30
C ILE A 163 -20.66 -14.28 1.19
N VAL A 164 -21.19 -13.07 0.97
CA VAL A 164 -20.68 -12.12 -0.04
C VAL A 164 -19.29 -11.65 0.32
N THR A 165 -19.04 -11.36 1.60
CA THR A 165 -17.72 -10.95 2.06
C THR A 165 -16.71 -12.09 1.88
N ARG A 166 -17.09 -13.33 2.19
CA ARG A 166 -16.24 -14.52 1.95
C ARG A 166 -15.96 -14.74 0.45
N MET A 167 -16.96 -14.55 -0.40
CA MET A 167 -16.80 -14.65 -1.86
C MET A 167 -15.85 -13.58 -2.40
N LEU A 168 -15.98 -12.32 -1.94
CA LEU A 168 -15.06 -11.24 -2.30
C LEU A 168 -13.62 -11.54 -1.90
N PHE A 169 -13.39 -11.98 -0.66
CA PHE A 169 -12.07 -12.41 -0.19
C PHE A 169 -11.48 -13.53 -1.05
N THR A 170 -12.31 -14.49 -1.42
CA THR A 170 -11.89 -15.63 -2.24
C THR A 170 -11.53 -15.17 -3.65
N MET A 171 -12.36 -14.35 -4.30
CA MET A 171 -12.06 -13.81 -5.63
C MET A 171 -10.77 -12.99 -5.66
N LEU A 172 -10.56 -12.12 -4.67
CA LEU A 172 -9.34 -11.31 -4.56
C LEU A 172 -8.07 -12.17 -4.44
N SER A 173 -8.20 -13.38 -3.90
CA SER A 173 -7.09 -14.33 -3.77
C SER A 173 -6.75 -15.06 -5.07
N PHE A 174 -7.76 -15.39 -5.87
CA PHE A 174 -7.59 -16.17 -7.09
C PHE A 174 -6.96 -15.37 -8.24
N TYR A 175 -7.26 -14.08 -8.33
CA TYR A 175 -6.81 -13.23 -9.44
C TYR A 175 -5.56 -12.40 -9.13
N SER A 176 -5.05 -12.46 -7.90
CA SER A 176 -3.86 -11.70 -7.51
C SER A 176 -2.60 -12.54 -7.65
N GLU A 177 -1.55 -11.94 -8.21
CA GLU A 177 -0.17 -12.46 -8.11
C GLU A 177 0.34 -12.44 -6.65
N LYS A 178 -0.39 -11.77 -5.75
CA LYS A 178 -0.10 -11.63 -4.33
C LYS A 178 -0.97 -12.57 -3.46
N ASP A 179 -0.49 -12.88 -2.27
CA ASP A 179 -1.26 -13.57 -1.21
C ASP A 179 -2.03 -12.56 -0.34
N LEU A 180 -3.02 -11.90 -0.95
CA LEU A 180 -3.83 -10.87 -0.29
C LEU A 180 -4.64 -11.43 0.89
N LEU A 181 -5.16 -12.66 0.78
CA LEU A 181 -5.97 -13.25 1.83
C LEU A 181 -5.16 -13.53 3.08
N SER A 182 -3.98 -14.13 2.96
CA SER A 182 -3.16 -14.30 4.15
C SER A 182 -2.71 -12.96 4.71
N TYR A 183 -2.43 -11.98 3.85
CA TYR A 183 -2.07 -10.64 4.28
C TYR A 183 -3.20 -10.02 5.13
N PHE A 184 -4.41 -9.96 4.60
CA PHE A 184 -5.58 -9.39 5.27
C PHE A 184 -5.96 -10.15 6.55
N ASN A 185 -5.92 -11.48 6.55
CA ASN A 185 -6.19 -12.27 7.76
C ASN A 185 -5.22 -11.94 8.89
N THR A 186 -3.93 -11.78 8.57
CA THR A 186 -2.92 -11.41 9.56
C THR A 186 -3.14 -9.99 10.08
N LEU A 187 -3.50 -9.05 9.20
CA LEU A 187 -3.83 -7.68 9.61
C LEU A 187 -5.01 -7.66 10.58
N ARG A 188 -6.09 -8.42 10.33
CA ARG A 188 -7.25 -8.51 11.24
C ARG A 188 -6.90 -9.07 12.62
N GLN A 189 -5.91 -9.97 12.68
CA GLN A 189 -5.46 -10.53 13.95
C GLN A 189 -4.60 -9.55 14.75
N LYS A 190 -3.91 -8.63 14.07
CA LYS A 190 -2.94 -7.71 14.69
C LYS A 190 -3.46 -6.29 14.90
N ILE A 191 -4.45 -5.86 14.11
CA ILE A 191 -5.04 -4.52 14.15
C ILE A 191 -6.46 -4.65 14.69
N SER A 192 -6.73 -4.05 15.85
CA SER A 192 -8.07 -3.97 16.44
C SER A 192 -9.05 -3.30 15.48
N GLU A 193 -10.30 -3.76 15.43
CA GLU A 193 -11.33 -3.19 14.56
C GLU A 193 -11.54 -1.69 14.82
N GLU A 194 -11.39 -1.24 16.07
CA GLU A 194 -11.49 0.17 16.47
C GLU A 194 -10.38 1.07 15.90
N ASN A 195 -9.26 0.47 15.51
CA ASN A 195 -8.12 1.16 14.91
C ASN A 195 -8.22 1.23 13.37
N ILE A 196 -9.20 0.56 12.77
CA ILE A 196 -9.46 0.62 11.33
C ILE A 196 -10.33 1.85 11.06
N PRO A 197 -9.92 2.78 10.17
CA PRO A 197 -10.70 3.98 9.92
C PRO A 197 -12.06 3.62 9.31
N THR A 198 -13.09 4.32 9.78
CA THR A 198 -14.41 4.28 9.13
C THR A 198 -14.35 5.15 7.87
N VAL A 199 -14.39 4.49 6.72
CA VAL A 199 -14.37 5.15 5.39
C VAL A 199 -15.70 4.98 4.64
N ILE A 200 -16.60 4.14 5.15
CA ILE A 200 -17.98 4.02 4.66
C ILE A 200 -18.88 4.34 5.84
N GLU A 201 -19.41 5.55 5.88
CA GLU A 201 -20.15 6.06 7.03
C GLU A 201 -21.62 5.63 7.02
N ASN A 202 -22.18 5.37 5.83
CA ASN A 202 -23.57 4.99 5.66
C ASN A 202 -23.82 4.17 4.39
N GLU A 203 -25.03 3.64 4.28
CA GLU A 203 -25.44 2.81 3.13
C GLU A 203 -25.45 3.57 1.81
N GLY A 204 -25.79 4.86 1.81
CA GLY A 204 -25.76 5.69 0.61
C GLY A 204 -24.35 5.77 0.03
N GLU A 205 -23.34 5.93 0.89
CA GLU A 205 -21.93 5.93 0.50
C GLU A 205 -21.48 4.56 -0.01
N LEU A 206 -21.86 3.46 0.66
CA LEU A 206 -21.58 2.10 0.19
C LEU A 206 -22.14 1.87 -1.21
N VAL A 207 -23.42 2.22 -1.41
CA VAL A 207 -24.12 2.07 -2.68
C VAL A 207 -23.42 2.89 -3.77
N ARG A 208 -23.02 4.12 -3.48
CA ARG A 208 -22.31 5.01 -4.41
C ARG A 208 -20.98 4.41 -4.87
N VAL A 209 -20.19 3.85 -3.95
CA VAL A 209 -18.93 3.16 -4.25
C VAL A 209 -19.18 1.95 -5.15
N LEU A 210 -20.09 1.06 -4.78
CA LEU A 210 -20.36 -0.17 -5.51
C LEU A 210 -20.88 0.09 -6.93
N TYR A 211 -21.80 1.04 -7.11
CA TYR A 211 -22.31 1.41 -8.44
C TYR A 211 -21.22 1.97 -9.37
N THR A 212 -20.28 2.74 -8.81
CA THR A 212 -19.18 3.33 -9.59
C THR A 212 -18.16 2.27 -10.00
N MET A 213 -17.95 1.24 -9.17
CA MET A 213 -17.14 0.08 -9.55
C MET A 213 -17.77 -0.71 -10.70
N GLU A 214 -19.10 -0.81 -10.75
CA GLU A 214 -19.81 -1.49 -11.84
C GLU A 214 -19.74 -0.69 -13.14
N SER A 215 -19.92 0.63 -13.10
CA SER A 215 -19.90 1.47 -14.30
C SER A 215 -18.52 1.50 -14.97
N GLN A 216 -17.44 1.51 -14.19
CA GLN A 216 -16.06 1.44 -14.71
C GLN A 216 -15.75 0.11 -15.41
N LYS A 217 -16.34 -1.01 -14.95
CA LYS A 217 -16.19 -2.33 -15.62
C LYS A 217 -16.88 -2.41 -16.98
N LYS A 218 -17.93 -1.61 -17.22
CA LYS A 218 -18.64 -1.59 -18.51
C LYS A 218 -17.93 -0.75 -19.57
N GLN A 219 -16.90 0.01 -19.20
CA GLN A 219 -16.15 0.92 -20.07
C GLN A 219 -14.72 0.45 -20.38
N ALA A 220 -14.25 -0.63 -19.76
CA ALA A 220 -12.94 -1.25 -19.96
C ALA A 220 -13.08 -2.56 -20.77
#